data_AF-A0A1L6BZP9-F1
#
_entry.id   AF-A0A1L6BZP9-F1
#
_cell.length_a   1.000
_cell.length_b   1.000
_cell.length_c   1.000
_cell.angle_alpha   90.00
_cell.angle_beta   90.00
_cell.angle_gamma   90.00
#
_symmetry.space_group_name_H-M   'P 1'
#
loop_
_entity.id
_entity.type
_entity.pdbx_description
1 polymer ?
#
loop_
_entity_poly.entity_id
_entity_poly.type
_entity_poly.pdbx_seq_one_letter_code
_entity_poly.pdbx_strand_id
1 'polypeptide(L)'
;MLKPYKKTYGNFIRFYNTSLKTYGDVDLLKNFFIGNKIYNIDYNKYTSSKLCTAALSCAIVIYKNYTYSTVKLPSNKLVKLNNVICVSYYFADKLNSFIYKNAGHFVNLGNRPKVRGSAMNAYDHPHGGGEGKAPIGKKTIYSFVGRKCKGIKTVK
;
A
#
# COMPACT_ATOMS: atom_id res chain seq x y z
N MET A 1 14.69 -6.14 -6.88
CA MET A 1 13.57 -5.79 -7.79
C MET A 1 12.40 -6.69 -7.48
N LEU A 2 11.17 -6.16 -7.48
CA LEU A 2 9.97 -6.98 -7.30
C LEU A 2 9.72 -7.87 -8.52
N LYS A 3 9.17 -9.06 -8.32
CA LYS A 3 8.84 -9.96 -9.44
C LYS A 3 7.81 -9.28 -10.36
N PRO A 4 8.10 -9.11 -11.66
CA PRO A 4 7.13 -8.56 -12.58
C PRO A 4 6.05 -9.58 -12.92
N TYR A 5 4.86 -9.07 -13.23
CA TYR A 5 3.77 -9.91 -13.70
C TYR A 5 4.15 -10.72 -14.94
N LYS A 6 3.76 -12.01 -14.94
CA LYS A 6 3.95 -12.97 -16.04
C LYS A 6 5.39 -13.25 -16.48
N LYS A 7 6.41 -12.71 -15.81
CA LYS A 7 7.81 -13.08 -16.13
C LYS A 7 8.24 -14.31 -15.35
N THR A 8 8.89 -15.22 -16.06
CA THR A 8 9.52 -16.43 -15.56
C THR A 8 11.04 -16.35 -15.73
N TYR A 9 11.74 -17.37 -15.24
CA TYR A 9 13.18 -17.49 -15.45
C TYR A 9 13.51 -17.49 -16.95
N GLY A 10 14.62 -16.82 -17.31
CA GLY A 10 15.06 -16.64 -18.70
C GLY A 10 14.50 -15.41 -19.41
N ASN A 11 13.49 -14.72 -18.87
CA ASN A 11 13.05 -13.46 -19.44
C ASN A 11 13.98 -12.28 -19.08
N PHE A 12 14.27 -11.43 -20.06
CA PHE A 12 15.06 -10.22 -19.86
C PHE A 12 14.24 -9.09 -19.25
N ILE A 13 14.86 -8.34 -18.33
CA ILE A 13 14.36 -7.07 -17.82
C ILE A 13 15.33 -5.98 -18.26
N ARG A 14 14.80 -4.90 -18.84
CA ARG A 14 15.61 -3.83 -19.41
C ARG A 14 15.55 -2.60 -18.52
N PHE A 15 16.70 -1.97 -18.33
CA PHE A 15 16.87 -0.73 -17.58
C PHE A 15 17.18 0.41 -18.53
N TYR A 16 16.53 1.57 -18.35
CA TYR A 16 16.80 2.82 -19.09
C TYR A 16 16.74 2.72 -20.63
N ASN A 17 15.96 1.77 -21.15
CA ASN A 17 15.85 1.56 -22.59
C ASN A 17 14.77 2.46 -23.21
N THR A 18 15.07 3.22 -24.26
CA THR A 18 14.12 4.12 -24.94
C THR A 18 13.05 3.42 -25.78
N SER A 19 13.20 2.12 -26.05
CA SER A 19 12.21 1.31 -26.79
C SER A 19 10.92 1.05 -26.00
N LEU A 20 9.93 0.45 -26.68
CA LEU A 20 8.64 0.05 -26.09
C LEU A 20 8.85 -0.79 -24.82
N LYS A 21 8.18 -0.38 -23.74
CA LYS A 21 8.30 -0.98 -22.42
C LYS A 21 7.56 -2.31 -22.34
N THR A 22 8.25 -3.33 -21.85
CA THR A 22 7.67 -4.64 -21.53
C THR A 22 7.49 -4.79 -20.02
N TYR A 23 6.74 -5.80 -19.59
CA TYR A 23 6.47 -6.04 -18.17
C TYR A 23 7.75 -6.11 -17.33
N GLY A 24 7.81 -5.27 -16.29
CA GLY A 24 8.95 -5.21 -15.38
C GLY A 24 10.13 -4.35 -15.84
N ASP A 25 10.12 -3.80 -17.05
CA ASP A 25 11.18 -2.89 -17.47
C ASP A 25 11.19 -1.64 -16.56
N VAL A 26 12.40 -1.17 -16.24
CA VAL A 26 12.62 -0.09 -15.28
C VAL A 26 13.18 1.12 -16.02
N ASP A 27 12.63 2.30 -15.74
CA ASP A 27 13.12 3.54 -16.32
C ASP A 27 12.72 4.75 -15.47
N LEU A 28 13.21 5.93 -15.86
CA LEU A 28 12.78 7.19 -15.32
C LEU A 28 11.32 7.47 -15.66
N LEU A 29 10.58 8.05 -14.72
CA LEU A 29 9.16 8.41 -14.89
C LEU A 29 8.92 9.28 -16.13
N LYS A 30 9.89 10.12 -16.50
CA LYS A 30 9.88 10.95 -17.72
C LYS A 30 9.77 10.14 -19.01
N ASN A 31 10.08 8.85 -19.02
CA ASN A 31 10.05 8.01 -20.22
C ASN A 31 8.74 7.21 -20.34
N PHE A 32 7.84 7.28 -19.35
CA PHE A 32 6.54 6.62 -19.41
C PHE A 32 5.47 7.54 -20.04
N PHE A 33 4.49 6.93 -20.72
CA PHE A 33 3.36 7.64 -21.31
C PHE A 33 2.23 7.83 -20.30
N ILE A 34 1.36 8.80 -20.59
CA ILE A 34 0.10 8.97 -19.88
C ILE A 34 -0.75 7.71 -20.10
N GLY A 35 -1.42 7.24 -19.05
CA GLY A 35 -2.18 5.99 -19.03
C GLY A 35 -1.37 4.75 -18.67
N ASN A 36 -0.03 4.84 -18.67
CA ASN A 36 0.80 3.70 -18.27
C ASN A 36 0.55 3.33 -16.80
N LYS A 37 0.44 2.02 -16.56
CA LYS A 37 0.49 1.43 -15.23
C LYS A 37 1.95 1.29 -14.82
N ILE A 38 2.27 1.68 -13.59
CA ILE A 38 3.61 1.64 -13.03
C ILE A 38 3.57 1.12 -11.58
N TYR A 39 4.65 0.48 -11.15
CA TYR A 39 4.81 -0.04 -9.78
C TYR A 39 6.26 0.14 -9.32
N ASN A 40 6.55 -0.19 -8.05
CA ASN A 40 7.88 -0.04 -7.47
C ASN A 40 8.43 1.38 -7.63
N ILE A 41 7.68 2.36 -7.13
CA ILE A 41 7.86 3.79 -7.41
C ILE A 41 8.68 4.43 -6.28
N ASP A 42 9.73 5.15 -6.66
CA ASP A 42 10.53 5.97 -5.76
C ASP A 42 9.76 7.23 -5.34
N TYR A 43 9.88 7.64 -4.07
CA TYR A 43 9.26 8.87 -3.59
C TYR A 43 10.10 10.10 -3.97
N ASN A 44 11.41 10.02 -3.75
CA ASN A 44 12.39 11.05 -4.07
C ASN A 44 13.49 10.48 -4.98
N LYS A 45 14.23 11.36 -5.68
CA LYS A 45 15.40 10.96 -6.47
C LYS A 45 16.39 10.19 -5.59
N TYR A 46 16.96 9.11 -6.12
CA TYR A 46 17.99 8.30 -5.45
C TYR A 46 17.56 7.68 -4.11
N THR A 47 16.26 7.54 -3.87
CA THR A 47 15.73 6.79 -2.72
C THR A 47 15.19 5.45 -3.16
N SER A 48 15.18 4.47 -2.26
CA SER A 48 14.50 3.20 -2.52
C SER A 48 13.01 3.43 -2.78
N SER A 49 12.43 2.55 -3.58
CA SER A 49 10.99 2.56 -3.85
C SER A 49 10.18 2.46 -2.56
N LYS A 50 9.19 3.33 -2.42
CA LYS A 50 8.28 3.38 -1.25
C LYS A 50 6.82 3.24 -1.64
N LEU A 51 6.48 3.55 -2.89
CA LEU A 51 5.12 3.56 -3.39
C LEU A 51 4.88 2.33 -4.28
N CYS A 52 3.69 1.72 -4.15
CA CYS A 52 3.27 0.57 -4.95
C CYS A 52 4.26 -0.60 -4.94
N THR A 53 4.69 -1.00 -3.75
CA THR A 53 5.60 -2.15 -3.52
C THR A 53 4.86 -3.44 -3.15
N ALA A 54 3.56 -3.35 -2.87
CA ALA A 54 2.74 -4.52 -2.55
C ALA A 54 2.44 -5.35 -3.80
N ALA A 55 2.10 -6.62 -3.59
CA ALA A 55 1.70 -7.52 -4.67
C ALA A 55 0.49 -6.97 -5.43
N LEU A 56 0.49 -7.14 -6.76
CA LEU A 56 -0.54 -6.65 -7.68
C LEU A 56 -0.81 -5.13 -7.62
N SER A 57 -0.06 -4.37 -6.81
CA SER A 57 -0.26 -2.93 -6.69
C SER A 57 0.35 -2.20 -7.90
N CYS A 58 -0.39 -1.22 -8.41
CA CYS A 58 0.09 -0.31 -9.43
C CYS A 58 -0.55 1.07 -9.28
N ALA A 59 0.12 2.04 -9.87
CA ALA A 59 -0.32 3.41 -10.01
C ALA A 59 -0.46 3.74 -11.50
N ILE A 60 -1.28 4.73 -11.85
CA ILE A 60 -1.51 5.13 -13.24
C ILE A 60 -0.99 6.54 -13.44
N VAL A 61 -0.18 6.76 -14.47
CA VAL A 61 0.27 8.10 -14.87
C VAL A 61 -0.92 8.85 -15.49
N ILE A 62 -1.39 9.93 -14.85
CA ILE A 62 -2.53 10.71 -15.37
C ILE A 62 -2.05 11.90 -16.18
N TYR A 63 -1.04 12.58 -15.66
CA TYR A 63 -0.60 13.85 -16.21
C TYR A 63 0.90 13.95 -16.11
N LYS A 64 1.50 14.62 -17.07
CA LYS A 64 2.95 14.69 -17.22
C LYS A 64 3.36 16.07 -17.71
N ASN A 65 4.25 16.69 -16.96
CA ASN A 65 4.95 17.91 -17.31
C ASN A 65 6.42 17.64 -17.57
N TYR A 66 7.21 18.69 -17.83
CA TYR A 66 8.66 18.58 -18.00
C TYR A 66 9.38 18.21 -16.68
N THR A 67 8.95 18.78 -15.55
CA THR A 67 9.64 18.62 -14.26
C THR A 67 9.02 17.56 -13.35
N TYR A 68 7.70 17.35 -13.44
CA TYR A 68 6.95 16.42 -12.60
C TYR A 68 5.86 15.70 -13.37
N SER A 69 5.36 14.60 -12.79
CA SER A 69 4.20 13.86 -13.27
C SER A 69 3.23 13.63 -12.11
N THR A 70 1.94 13.67 -12.42
CA THR A 70 0.89 13.33 -11.47
C THR A 70 0.45 11.89 -11.70
N VAL A 71 0.52 11.09 -10.65
CA VAL A 71 0.22 9.67 -10.68
C VAL A 71 -0.96 9.37 -9.74
N LYS A 72 -1.91 8.55 -10.20
CA LYS A 72 -2.99 7.98 -9.38
C LYS A 72 -2.48 6.76 -8.64
N LEU A 73 -2.42 6.83 -7.32
CA LEU A 73 -2.10 5.69 -6.46
C LEU A 73 -3.27 4.69 -6.41
N PRO A 74 -3.03 3.44 -5.96
CA PRO A 74 -4.09 2.44 -5.75
C PRO A 74 -5.11 2.87 -4.69
N SER A 75 -4.74 3.79 -3.79
CA SER A 75 -5.65 4.46 -2.84
C SER A 75 -6.55 5.51 -3.50
N ASN A 76 -6.54 5.64 -4.82
CA ASN A 76 -7.15 6.72 -5.62
C ASN A 76 -6.59 8.13 -5.34
N LYS A 77 -5.59 8.28 -4.47
CA LYS A 77 -4.94 9.58 -4.22
C LYS A 77 -4.08 9.99 -5.42
N LEU A 78 -4.18 11.25 -5.81
CA LEU A 78 -3.30 11.88 -6.78
C LEU A 78 -2.04 12.38 -6.09
N VAL A 79 -0.87 11.97 -6.58
CA VAL A 79 0.42 12.38 -6.03
C VAL A 79 1.29 12.93 -7.15
N LYS A 80 1.88 14.10 -6.87
CA LYS A 80 2.86 14.76 -7.73
C LYS A 80 4.24 14.20 -7.42
N LEU A 81 4.91 13.67 -8.44
CA LEU A 81 6.19 12.99 -8.36
C LEU A 81 7.18 13.66 -9.34
N ASN A 82 8.45 13.71 -8.97
CA ASN A 82 9.50 14.20 -9.87
C ASN A 82 9.62 13.30 -11.11
N ASN A 83 10.04 13.83 -12.26
CA ASN A 83 10.20 13.03 -13.47
C ASN A 83 11.47 12.17 -13.51
N VAL A 84 12.44 12.47 -12.65
CA VAL A 84 13.76 11.81 -12.62
C VAL A 84 13.82 10.66 -11.61
N ILE A 85 12.67 10.15 -11.14
CA ILE A 85 12.62 8.97 -10.26
C ILE A 85 12.41 7.71 -11.07
N CYS A 86 12.93 6.59 -10.56
CA CYS A 86 12.83 5.30 -11.22
C CYS A 86 11.49 4.64 -10.88
N VAL A 87 10.89 4.01 -11.89
CA VAL A 87 9.65 3.26 -11.78
C VAL A 87 9.69 2.04 -12.70
N SER A 88 8.90 1.02 -12.36
CA SER A 88 8.79 -0.22 -13.15
C SER A 88 7.48 -0.27 -13.94
N TYR A 89 7.49 -0.81 -15.15
CA TYR A 89 6.32 -0.88 -16.03
C TYR A 89 5.33 -1.98 -15.61
N TYR A 90 4.05 -1.60 -15.54
CA TYR A 90 2.86 -2.43 -15.28
C TYR A 90 2.58 -2.67 -13.78
N PHE A 91 2.55 -3.92 -13.31
CA PHE A 91 2.30 -4.26 -11.90
C PHE A 91 3.20 -5.39 -11.40
N ALA A 92 3.37 -5.44 -10.07
CA ALA A 92 4.05 -6.52 -9.37
C ALA A 92 3.24 -7.82 -9.45
N ASP A 93 3.91 -8.97 -9.46
CA ASP A 93 3.26 -10.27 -9.58
C ASP A 93 2.21 -10.52 -8.48
N LYS A 94 1.26 -11.41 -8.78
CA LYS A 94 0.18 -11.77 -7.88
C LYS A 94 0.72 -12.65 -6.74
N LEU A 95 0.24 -12.41 -5.51
CA LEU A 95 0.36 -13.37 -4.43
C LEU A 95 -0.75 -14.41 -4.53
N ASN A 96 -0.42 -15.68 -4.27
CA ASN A 96 -1.43 -16.72 -4.13
C ASN A 96 -2.38 -16.35 -2.99
N SER A 97 -3.67 -16.35 -3.26
CA SER A 97 -4.70 -16.21 -2.25
C SER A 97 -4.63 -17.43 -1.33
N PHE A 98 -4.22 -17.22 -0.08
CA PHE A 98 -4.14 -18.27 0.92
C PHE A 98 -5.27 -18.07 1.94
N ILE A 99 -5.99 -19.14 2.25
CA ILE A 99 -6.96 -19.16 3.34
C ILE A 99 -6.24 -19.75 4.57
N TYR A 100 -6.11 -18.95 5.61
CA TYR A 100 -5.51 -19.40 6.86
C TYR A 100 -6.43 -20.42 7.55
N LYS A 101 -5.94 -21.66 7.72
CA LYS A 101 -6.75 -22.77 8.25
C LYS A 101 -6.83 -22.78 9.79
N ASN A 102 -5.75 -22.36 10.46
CA ASN A 102 -5.62 -22.45 11.93
C ASN A 102 -5.12 -21.12 12.52
N ALA A 103 -5.49 -20.84 13.77
CA ALA A 103 -5.06 -19.63 14.50
C ALA A 103 -3.52 -19.52 14.62
N GLY A 104 -2.82 -20.64 14.79
CA GLY A 104 -1.35 -20.69 14.89
C GLY A 104 -0.62 -20.13 13.67
N HIS A 105 -1.26 -20.12 12.49
CA HIS A 105 -0.65 -19.55 11.30
C HIS A 105 -0.41 -18.03 11.43
N PHE A 106 -1.30 -17.30 12.12
CA PHE A 106 -1.08 -15.89 12.41
C PHE A 106 0.10 -15.66 13.36
N VAL A 107 0.29 -16.56 14.34
CA VAL A 107 1.43 -16.51 15.26
C VAL A 107 2.74 -16.75 14.52
N ASN A 108 2.77 -17.70 13.57
CA ASN A 108 3.92 -17.94 12.72
C ASN A 108 4.27 -16.74 11.82
N LEU A 109 3.27 -15.93 11.45
CA LEU A 109 3.46 -14.64 10.75
C LEU A 109 3.90 -13.49 11.69
N GLY A 110 4.12 -13.76 12.98
CA GLY A 110 4.50 -12.76 13.98
C GLY A 110 3.33 -11.94 14.55
N ASN A 111 2.08 -12.28 14.20
CA ASN A 111 0.90 -11.58 14.70
C ASN A 111 0.40 -12.20 16.01
N ARG A 112 0.43 -11.42 17.09
CA ARG A 112 -0.12 -11.81 18.40
C ARG A 112 -1.64 -11.57 18.49
N PRO A 113 -2.38 -12.37 19.26
CA PRO A 113 -3.82 -12.16 19.47
C PRO A 113 -4.07 -10.78 20.11
N LYS A 114 -5.17 -10.13 19.70
CA LYS A 114 -5.60 -8.82 20.22
C LYS A 114 -6.98 -8.96 20.86
N VAL A 115 -7.16 -8.37 22.04
CA VAL A 115 -8.42 -8.38 22.79
C VAL A 115 -9.29 -7.19 22.38
N ARG A 116 -10.61 -7.38 22.31
CA ARG A 116 -11.56 -6.29 22.03
C ARG A 116 -11.71 -5.39 23.25
N GLY A 117 -11.72 -4.07 23.04
CA GLY A 117 -11.88 -3.10 24.14
C GLY A 117 -13.17 -3.24 24.95
N SER A 118 -14.24 -3.79 24.36
CA SER A 118 -15.51 -4.04 25.05
C SER A 118 -15.47 -5.19 26.06
N ALA A 119 -14.44 -6.04 26.00
CA ALA A 119 -14.26 -7.16 26.93
C ALA A 119 -13.27 -6.82 28.06
N MET A 120 -12.76 -5.59 28.08
CA MET A 120 -11.80 -5.11 29.08
C MET A 120 -12.53 -4.39 30.22
N ASN A 121 -11.80 -4.05 31.29
CA ASN A 121 -12.33 -3.22 32.36
C ASN A 121 -12.46 -1.75 31.91
N ALA A 122 -13.30 -0.98 32.61
CA ALA A 122 -13.52 0.45 32.32
C ALA A 122 -12.23 1.29 32.44
N TYR A 123 -11.28 0.84 33.26
CA TYR A 123 -9.95 1.45 33.40
C TYR A 123 -9.09 1.26 32.14
N ASP A 124 -9.10 0.06 31.56
CA ASP A 124 -8.18 -0.33 30.47
C ASP A 124 -8.64 0.20 29.11
N HIS A 125 -9.95 0.31 28.89
CA HIS A 125 -10.51 0.76 27.63
C HIS A 125 -11.74 1.63 27.83
N PRO A 126 -11.91 2.72 27.04
CA PRO A 126 -13.10 3.57 27.08
C PRO A 126 -14.45 2.89 26.81
N HIS A 127 -14.45 1.62 26.39
CA HIS A 127 -15.64 0.81 26.09
C HIS A 127 -15.76 -0.40 27.02
N GLY A 128 -14.86 -0.53 27.99
CA GLY A 128 -14.83 -1.63 28.93
C GLY A 128 -15.83 -1.43 30.06
N GLY A 129 -16.09 -2.52 30.79
CA GLY A 129 -17.06 -2.58 31.88
C GLY A 129 -18.52 -2.76 31.43
N GLY A 130 -19.42 -2.71 32.41
CA GLY A 130 -20.85 -3.02 32.25
C GLY A 130 -21.17 -4.48 32.55
N GLU A 131 -22.44 -4.76 32.85
CA GLU A 131 -22.92 -6.12 33.12
C GLU A 131 -23.07 -6.91 31.82
N GLY A 132 -22.54 -8.14 31.81
CA GLY A 132 -22.61 -9.03 30.66
C GLY A 132 -21.96 -8.43 29.40
N LYS A 133 -22.68 -8.47 28.28
CA LYS A 133 -22.21 -7.93 27.00
C LYS A 133 -22.72 -6.51 26.80
N ALA A 134 -21.92 -5.53 27.21
CA ALA A 134 -22.29 -4.12 27.12
C ALA A 134 -22.25 -3.59 25.67
N PRO A 135 -23.18 -2.69 25.29
CA PRO A 135 -23.04 -1.86 24.10
C PRO A 135 -21.93 -0.81 24.30
N ILE A 136 -21.57 -0.07 23.24
CA ILE A 136 -20.51 0.94 23.29
C ILE A 136 -20.76 2.03 24.36
N GLY A 137 -22.01 2.37 24.67
CA GLY A 137 -22.39 3.32 25.73
C GLY A 137 -21.91 4.77 25.52
N LYS A 138 -21.29 5.09 24.38
CA LYS A 138 -20.74 6.41 24.04
C LYS A 138 -21.20 6.89 22.67
N LYS A 139 -21.26 8.22 22.50
CA LYS A 139 -21.66 8.88 21.25
C LYS A 139 -20.84 8.44 20.03
N THR A 140 -19.57 8.08 20.23
CA THR A 140 -18.66 7.64 19.17
C THR A 140 -17.73 6.54 19.65
N ILE A 141 -17.06 5.87 18.71
CA ILE A 141 -16.05 4.84 19.00
C ILE A 141 -14.72 5.52 19.32
N TYR A 142 -14.13 5.18 20.46
CA TYR A 142 -12.83 5.64 20.94
C TYR A 142 -11.76 4.56 20.85
N SER A 143 -10.50 4.97 20.72
CA SER A 143 -9.30 4.14 20.88
C SER A 143 -9.01 3.90 22.35
N PHE A 144 -8.06 3.03 22.67
CA PHE A 144 -7.64 2.81 24.06
C PHE A 144 -7.17 4.10 24.75
N VAL A 145 -6.59 5.04 23.99
CA VAL A 145 -6.12 6.36 24.46
C VAL A 145 -7.25 7.41 24.49
N GLY A 146 -8.49 7.04 24.18
CA GLY A 146 -9.62 7.98 24.20
C GLY A 146 -9.72 8.92 22.99
N ARG A 147 -9.02 8.66 21.89
CA ARG A 147 -9.19 9.41 20.62
C ARG A 147 -10.33 8.82 19.81
N LYS A 148 -11.16 9.62 19.11
CA LYS A 148 -12.24 9.02 18.29
C LYS A 148 -11.64 8.28 17.09
N CYS A 149 -12.12 7.06 16.83
CA CYS A 149 -11.61 6.17 15.78
C CYS A 149 -12.36 6.31 14.44
N LYS A 150 -13.63 6.72 14.47
CA LYS A 150 -14.50 6.72 13.28
C LYS A 150 -14.70 8.14 12.76
N GLY A 151 -14.45 8.35 11.47
CA GLY A 151 -14.77 9.59 10.76
C GLY A 151 -13.83 10.78 10.98
N ILE A 152 -12.78 10.65 11.81
CA ILE A 152 -11.80 11.72 12.02
C ILE A 152 -10.70 11.65 10.96
N LYS A 153 -10.39 12.78 10.32
CA LYS A 153 -9.16 12.93 9.51
C LYS A 153 -7.97 13.12 10.46
N THR A 154 -6.97 12.25 10.34
CA THR A 154 -5.75 12.28 11.17
C THR A 154 -4.52 12.84 10.44
N VAL A 155 -4.71 13.31 9.21
CA VAL A 155 -3.69 14.06 8.47
C VAL A 155 -3.54 15.42 9.15
N LYS A 156 -2.31 15.80 9.49
CA LYS A 156 -2.00 17.13 10.04
C LYS A 156 -2.25 18.22 9.01
#